data_AF-A0A067P9J5-F1
#
_entry.id   AF-A0A067P9J5-F1
#
_cell.length_a   1.000
_cell.length_b   1.000
_cell.length_c   1.000
_cell.angle_alpha   90.00
_cell.angle_beta   90.00
_cell.angle_gamma   90.00
#
_symmetry.space_group_name_H-M   'P 1'
#
loop_
_entity.id
_entity.type
_entity.pdbx_description
1 polymer ?
#
loop_
_entity_poly.entity_id
_entity_poly.type
_entity_poly.pdbx_seq_one_letter_code
_entity_poly.pdbx_strand_id
1 'polypeptide(L)'
;MAWWFGGRCDLTHSYFFEEDAKHFHSVLKAGCDQHGADLYPAFKTWCDEYFYLPHRQEPRGINGIFFDDLSDEPHKHLPSDTSAPRPETPPKLFAFIKTMGDSFGPSYFPILTKRMSLPYDDHMRR
;
A
#
# COMPACT_ATOMS: atom_id res chain seq x y z
N MET A 1 -18.18 17.28 -13.68
CA MET A 1 -17.96 15.86 -14.03
C MET A 1 -17.31 15.20 -12.83
N ALA A 2 -17.76 14.01 -12.42
CA ALA A 2 -17.13 13.25 -11.33
C ALA A 2 -16.13 12.25 -11.90
N TRP A 3 -14.95 12.14 -11.27
CA TRP A 3 -13.88 11.22 -11.62
C TRP A 3 -13.01 10.97 -10.38
N TRP A 4 -12.32 9.84 -10.32
CA TRP A 4 -11.40 9.51 -9.24
C TRP A 4 -10.43 8.41 -9.67
N PHE A 5 -9.37 8.22 -8.90
CA PHE A 5 -8.51 7.05 -8.95
C PHE A 5 -8.71 6.19 -7.71
N GLY A 6 -8.50 4.88 -7.89
CA GLY A 6 -8.40 3.91 -6.80
C GLY A 6 -7.22 2.97 -7.05
N GLY A 7 -6.69 2.40 -5.97
CA GLY A 7 -5.52 1.55 -6.04
C GLY A 7 -5.21 0.85 -4.72
N ARG A 8 -4.50 -0.27 -4.83
CA ARG A 8 -4.01 -1.04 -3.69
C ARG A 8 -2.70 -1.73 -4.00
N CYS A 9 -1.87 -1.89 -2.98
CA CYS A 9 -0.73 -2.78 -2.99
C CYS A 9 -0.55 -3.30 -1.56
N ASP A 10 -0.76 -4.59 -1.36
CA ASP A 10 -0.75 -5.21 -0.03
C ASP A 10 -0.09 -6.60 -0.07
N LEU A 11 0.48 -7.03 1.05
CA LEU A 11 1.22 -8.28 1.15
C LEU A 11 0.62 -9.23 2.20
N THR A 12 0.26 -10.41 1.73
CA THR A 12 -0.27 -11.51 2.56
C THR A 12 0.76 -12.63 2.60
N HIS A 13 1.16 -13.03 3.82
CA HIS A 13 2.17 -14.07 4.03
C HIS A 13 1.54 -15.28 4.71
N SER A 14 1.90 -16.49 4.28
CA SER A 14 1.66 -17.71 5.06
C SER A 14 2.65 -17.82 6.24
N TYR A 15 3.90 -17.39 6.02
CA TYR A 15 4.98 -17.38 7.01
C TYR A 15 5.59 -15.99 7.10
N PHE A 16 5.66 -15.46 8.33
CA PHE A 16 6.10 -14.08 8.57
C PHE A 16 7.62 -13.96 8.60
N PHE A 17 8.14 -12.98 7.86
CA PHE A 17 9.53 -12.54 7.88
C PHE A 17 9.56 -11.03 8.11
N GLU A 18 10.14 -10.59 9.23
CA GLU A 18 10.14 -9.18 9.62
C GLU A 18 10.87 -8.29 8.60
N GLU A 19 11.95 -8.80 8.01
CA GLU A 19 12.73 -8.09 7.01
C GLU A 19 11.96 -7.85 5.70
N ASP A 20 11.06 -8.77 5.32
CA ASP A 20 10.24 -8.64 4.12
C ASP A 20 9.14 -7.59 4.34
N ALA A 21 8.55 -7.58 5.55
CA ALA A 21 7.59 -6.56 5.94
C ALA A 21 8.21 -5.15 5.92
N LYS A 22 9.41 -4.99 6.51
CA LYS A 22 10.14 -3.71 6.50
C LYS A 22 10.48 -3.27 5.08
N HIS A 23 11.00 -4.18 4.25
CA HIS A 23 11.32 -3.89 2.84
C HIS A 23 10.09 -3.41 2.08
N PHE A 24 9.00 -4.20 2.10
CA PHE A 24 7.77 -3.91 1.38
C PHE A 24 7.21 -2.53 1.73
N HIS A 25 7.04 -2.26 3.02
CA HIS A 25 6.51 -0.99 3.53
C HIS A 25 7.46 0.19 3.25
N SER A 26 8.78 0.00 3.32
CA SER A 26 9.74 1.06 3.01
C SER A 26 9.68 1.52 1.55
N VAL A 27 9.50 0.59 0.61
CA VAL A 27 9.37 0.90 -0.83
C VAL A 27 8.09 1.67 -1.10
N LEU A 28 6.96 1.21 -0.53
CA LEU A 28 5.67 1.90 -0.68
C LEU A 28 5.72 3.30 -0.08
N LYS A 29 6.31 3.46 1.12
CA LYS A 29 6.48 4.76 1.74
C LYS A 29 7.34 5.70 0.88
N ALA A 30 8.46 5.21 0.35
CA ALA A 30 9.32 6.01 -0.53
C ALA A 30 8.61 6.44 -1.82
N GLY A 31 7.68 5.63 -2.34
CA GLY A 31 6.81 6.00 -3.45
C GLY A 31 5.84 7.13 -3.09
N CYS A 32 5.15 7.01 -1.95
CA CYS A 32 4.23 8.04 -1.45
C CYS A 32 4.93 9.36 -1.09
N ASP A 33 6.08 9.29 -0.43
CA ASP A 33 6.84 10.46 0.05
C ASP A 33 7.26 11.40 -1.10
N GLN A 34 7.32 10.92 -2.35
CA GLN A 34 7.57 11.73 -3.55
C GLN A 34 6.40 12.67 -3.89
N HIS A 35 5.19 12.37 -3.41
CA HIS A 35 3.96 13.09 -3.75
C HIS A 35 3.32 13.79 -2.55
N GLY A 36 3.64 13.37 -1.32
CA GLY A 36 3.17 13.99 -0.09
C GLY A 36 3.44 13.12 1.14
N ALA A 37 3.93 13.73 2.23
CA ALA A 37 4.35 13.01 3.43
C ALA A 37 3.19 12.29 4.15
N ASP A 38 1.96 12.78 4.00
CA ASP A 38 0.78 12.23 4.68
C ASP A 38 0.09 11.10 3.89
N LEU A 39 0.47 10.88 2.62
CA LEU A 39 -0.15 9.87 1.77
C LEU A 39 0.07 8.46 2.34
N TYR A 40 1.32 8.12 2.71
CA TYR A 40 1.62 6.78 3.23
C TYR A 40 0.95 6.51 4.58
N PRO A 41 1.08 7.37 5.62
CA PRO A 41 0.38 7.16 6.89
C PRO A 41 -1.13 6.97 6.72
N ALA A 42 -1.77 7.80 5.89
CA ALA A 42 -3.20 7.74 5.62
C ALA A 42 -3.60 6.44 4.92
N PHE A 43 -2.98 6.13 3.79
CA PHE A 43 -3.34 4.97 2.96
C PHE A 43 -2.92 3.66 3.58
N LYS A 44 -1.89 3.64 4.42
CA LYS A 44 -1.55 2.47 5.25
C LYS A 44 -2.65 2.20 6.26
N THR A 45 -3.03 3.23 7.03
CA THR A 45 -4.09 3.10 8.04
C THR A 45 -5.39 2.62 7.40
N TRP A 46 -5.74 3.19 6.25
CA TRP A 46 -6.93 2.76 5.52
C TRP A 46 -6.82 1.32 5.00
N CYS A 47 -5.64 0.89 4.56
CA CYS A 47 -5.40 -0.51 4.16
C CYS A 47 -5.65 -1.49 5.33
N ASP A 48 -5.19 -1.13 6.54
CA ASP A 48 -5.40 -1.94 7.73
C ASP A 48 -6.87 -2.08 8.11
N GLU A 49 -7.62 -0.97 8.03
CA GLU A 49 -9.06 -0.96 8.29
C GLU A 49 -9.83 -1.76 7.23
N TYR A 50 -9.47 -1.60 5.95
CA TYR A 50 -10.18 -2.21 4.83
C TYR A 50 -9.98 -3.74 4.78
N PHE A 51 -8.77 -4.24 5.06
CA PHE A 51 -8.44 -5.66 5.00
C PHE A 51 -8.46 -6.37 6.36
N TYR A 52 -9.26 -5.85 7.29
CA TYR A 52 -9.56 -6.52 8.55
C TYR A 52 -10.69 -7.56 8.37
N LEU A 53 -10.56 -8.74 8.99
CA LEU A 53 -11.56 -9.80 8.96
C LEU A 53 -12.34 -9.83 10.29
N PRO A 54 -13.55 -9.21 10.39
CA PRO A 54 -14.21 -9.03 11.68
C PRO A 54 -14.62 -10.34 12.35
N HIS A 55 -14.95 -11.36 11.55
CA HIS A 55 -15.34 -12.69 12.04
C HIS A 55 -14.16 -13.51 12.59
N ARG A 56 -12.92 -13.12 12.30
CA ARG A 56 -11.68 -13.74 12.81
C ARG A 56 -10.91 -12.84 13.77
N GLN A 57 -11.28 -11.56 13.85
CA GLN A 57 -10.60 -10.54 14.64
C GLN A 57 -9.11 -10.39 14.27
N GLU A 58 -8.76 -10.54 12.99
CA GLU A 58 -7.38 -10.49 12.49
C GLU A 58 -7.27 -9.71 11.17
N PRO A 59 -6.13 -9.07 10.87
CA PRO A 59 -5.86 -8.55 9.53
C PRO A 59 -5.62 -9.69 8.54
N ARG A 60 -5.92 -9.47 7.26
CA ARG A 60 -5.66 -10.46 6.19
C ARG A 60 -4.16 -10.78 6.02
N GLY A 61 -3.29 -9.83 6.31
CA GLY A 61 -1.84 -9.97 6.18
C GLY A 61 -1.09 -8.84 6.89
N ILE A 62 0.10 -8.48 6.40
CA ILE A 62 0.81 -7.28 6.86
C ILE A 62 0.34 -6.00 6.14
N ASN A 63 -0.64 -6.16 5.25
CA ASN A 63 -1.29 -5.14 4.44
C ASN A 63 -0.26 -4.32 3.62
N GLY A 64 -0.53 -3.05 3.40
CA GLY A 64 0.26 -2.16 2.55
C GLY A 64 -0.41 -0.80 2.44
N ILE A 65 -0.69 -0.35 1.22
CA ILE A 65 -1.47 0.87 0.98
C ILE A 65 -2.80 0.57 0.29
N PHE A 66 -3.82 1.36 0.63
CA PHE A 66 -5.12 1.35 -0.01
C PHE A 66 -5.64 2.78 -0.15
N PHE A 67 -6.19 3.10 -1.31
CA PHE A 67 -6.90 4.35 -1.56
C PHE A 67 -7.99 4.14 -2.61
N ASP A 68 -9.08 4.86 -2.45
CA ASP A 68 -10.19 4.97 -3.40
C ASP A 68 -10.74 6.40 -3.34
N ASP A 69 -11.64 6.78 -4.24
CA ASP A 69 -12.20 8.14 -4.31
C ASP A 69 -11.14 9.27 -4.37
N LEU A 70 -9.93 8.97 -4.87
CA LEU A 70 -8.84 9.92 -4.92
C LEU A 70 -8.99 10.86 -6.13
N SER A 71 -9.40 12.10 -5.86
CA SER A 71 -9.64 13.15 -6.87
C SER A 71 -9.09 14.51 -6.42
N ASP A 72 -9.46 15.55 -7.17
CA ASP A 72 -9.18 16.96 -6.87
C ASP A 72 -10.01 17.51 -5.69
N GLU A 73 -11.02 16.77 -5.23
CA GLU A 73 -11.85 17.15 -4.09
C GLU A 73 -11.20 16.77 -2.73
N PRO A 74 -11.63 17.36 -1.60
CA PRO A 74 -11.19 16.96 -0.27
C PRO A 74 -11.42 15.47 0.00
N HIS A 75 -10.45 14.81 0.61
CA HIS A 75 -10.45 13.36 0.77
C HIS A 75 -10.57 12.94 2.24
N LYS A 76 -11.49 12.00 2.55
CA LYS A 76 -11.84 11.59 3.92
C LYS A 76 -10.65 11.13 4.78
N HIS A 77 -9.70 10.42 4.18
CA HIS A 77 -8.54 9.86 4.90
C HIS A 77 -7.29 10.75 4.83
N LEU A 78 -7.33 11.86 4.07
CA LEU A 78 -6.20 12.76 3.98
C LEU A 78 -6.47 14.03 4.79
N PRO A 79 -5.43 14.70 5.32
CA PRO A 79 -5.61 15.98 5.99
C PRO A 79 -6.25 17.01 5.06
N SER A 80 -7.26 17.73 5.56
CA SER A 80 -7.88 18.84 4.84
C SER A 80 -7.10 20.15 4.97
N ASP A 81 -6.05 20.18 5.80
CA ASP A 81 -5.23 21.37 6.00
C ASP A 81 -4.26 21.54 4.83
N THR A 82 -4.33 22.70 4.19
CA THR A 82 -3.48 23.13 3.08
C THR A 82 -1.98 23.19 3.40
N SER A 83 -1.59 23.02 4.67
CA SER A 83 -0.20 23.01 5.12
C SER A 83 0.58 21.78 4.64
N ALA A 84 -0.09 20.69 4.26
CA ALA A 84 0.53 19.49 3.71
C ALA A 84 0.14 19.28 2.24
N PRO A 85 1.06 19.48 1.28
CA PRO A 85 0.73 19.35 -0.13
C PRO A 85 0.50 17.88 -0.51
N ARG A 86 -0.68 17.60 -1.08
CA ARG A 86 -1.01 16.33 -1.75
C ARG A 86 -1.18 16.58 -3.27
N PRO A 87 -1.19 15.53 -4.11
CA PRO A 87 -1.59 15.68 -5.51
C PRO A 87 -3.09 15.97 -5.62
N GLU A 88 -3.45 17.12 -6.18
CA GLU A 88 -4.85 17.58 -6.33
C GLU A 88 -5.26 17.87 -7.77
N THR A 89 -4.35 17.72 -8.74
CA THR A 89 -4.69 17.89 -10.16
C THR A 89 -4.66 16.54 -10.87
N PRO A 90 -5.48 16.31 -11.91
CA PRO A 90 -5.48 15.03 -12.63
C PRO A 90 -4.07 14.57 -13.07
N PRO A 91 -3.18 15.45 -13.60
CA PRO A 91 -1.82 15.02 -13.96
C PRO A 91 -0.95 14.63 -12.76
N LYS A 92 -1.06 15.33 -11.62
CA LYS A 92 -0.31 15.01 -10.40
C LYS A 92 -0.82 13.70 -9.78
N LEU A 93 -2.13 13.51 -9.77
CA LEU A 93 -2.76 12.29 -9.31
C LEU A 93 -2.36 11.10 -10.19
N PHE A 94 -2.40 11.26 -11.52
CA PHE A 94 -1.91 10.23 -12.42
C PHE A 94 -0.41 9.92 -12.21
N ALA A 95 0.43 10.92 -11.96
CA ALA A 95 1.84 10.71 -11.63
C ALA A 95 2.03 9.91 -10.33
N PHE A 96 1.20 10.17 -9.31
CA PHE A 96 1.15 9.37 -8.10
C PHE A 96 0.75 7.91 -8.39
N ILE A 97 -0.32 7.68 -9.15
CA ILE A 97 -0.75 6.32 -9.54
C ILE A 97 0.35 5.58 -10.30
N LYS A 98 1.01 6.26 -11.25
CA LYS A 98 2.14 5.68 -11.98
C LYS A 98 3.28 5.31 -11.03
N THR A 99 3.64 6.18 -10.10
CA THR A 99 4.70 5.93 -9.09
C THR A 99 4.37 4.72 -8.22
N MET A 100 3.11 4.60 -7.77
CA MET A 100 2.70 3.43 -6.99
C MET A 100 2.71 2.13 -7.82
N GLY A 101 2.31 2.20 -9.09
CA GLY A 101 2.44 1.08 -10.02
C GLY A 101 3.89 0.65 -10.23
N ASP A 102 4.78 1.61 -10.46
CA ASP A 102 6.23 1.41 -10.62
C ASP A 102 6.89 0.86 -9.34
N SER A 103 6.27 1.09 -8.16
CA SER A 103 6.77 0.64 -6.85
C SER A 103 6.48 -0.85 -6.56
N PHE A 104 5.55 -1.49 -7.27
CA PHE A 104 5.18 -2.89 -7.04
C PHE A 104 6.33 -3.87 -7.29
N GLY A 105 7.02 -3.73 -8.43
CA GLY A 105 8.15 -4.60 -8.77
C GLY A 105 9.26 -4.57 -7.71
N PRO A 106 9.78 -3.37 -7.35
CA PRO A 106 10.78 -3.23 -6.29
C PRO A 106 10.31 -3.69 -4.90
N SER A 107 9.02 -3.58 -4.57
CA SER A 107 8.51 -4.01 -3.27
C SER A 107 8.37 -5.54 -3.18
N TYR A 108 8.03 -6.21 -4.28
CA TYR A 108 7.68 -7.64 -4.27
C TYR A 108 8.77 -8.57 -4.81
N PHE A 109 9.44 -8.24 -5.91
CA PHE A 109 10.38 -9.17 -6.57
C PHE A 109 11.60 -9.56 -5.69
N PRO A 110 12.19 -8.67 -4.87
CA PRO A 110 13.26 -9.08 -3.95
C PRO A 110 12.79 -10.11 -2.91
N ILE A 111 11.56 -9.98 -2.42
CA ILE A 111 10.93 -10.92 -1.48
C ILE A 111 10.72 -12.25 -2.19
N LEU A 112 10.06 -12.24 -3.36
CA LEU A 112 9.81 -13.43 -4.15
C LEU A 112 11.11 -14.20 -4.43
N THR A 113 12.14 -13.51 -4.93
CA THR A 113 13.43 -14.12 -5.27
C THR A 113 14.10 -14.77 -4.07
N LYS A 114 14.02 -14.13 -2.89
CA LYS A 114 14.59 -14.67 -1.65
C LYS A 114 13.83 -15.90 -1.14
N ARG A 115 12.50 -15.93 -1.29
CA ARG A 115 11.63 -16.94 -0.66
C ARG A 115 11.25 -18.11 -1.56
N MET A 116 11.26 -17.94 -2.88
CA MET A 116 10.74 -18.93 -3.85
C MET A 116 11.44 -20.29 -3.81
N SER A 117 12.70 -20.34 -3.35
CA SER A 117 13.49 -21.58 -3.28
C SER A 117 13.61 -22.16 -1.87
N LEU A 118 12.88 -21.60 -0.88
CA LEU A 118 12.93 -22.14 0.47
C LEU A 118 12.33 -23.56 0.50
N PRO A 119 13.01 -24.53 1.12
CA PRO A 119 12.43 -25.84 1.32
C PRO A 119 11.19 -25.71 2.21
N TYR A 120 10.15 -26.44 1.87
CA TYR A 120 8.92 -26.56 2.65
C TYR A 120 8.48 -28.02 2.68
N ASP A 121 7.73 -28.40 3.70
CA ASP A 121 7.13 -29.73 3.82
C ASP A 121 5.62 -29.71 3.52
N ASP A 122 4.99 -30.89 3.53
CA ASP A 122 3.55 -31.01 3.28
C ASP A 122 2.69 -30.34 4.36
N HIS A 123 3.21 -30.16 5.58
CA HIS A 123 2.51 -29.43 6.62
C HIS A 123 2.50 -27.93 6.31
N MET A 124 3.61 -27.39 5.82
CA MET A 124 3.73 -25.98 5.44
C MET A 124 2.91 -25.57 4.22
N ARG A 125 2.52 -26.54 3.39
CA ARG A 125 1.71 -26.33 2.19
C ARG A 125 0.19 -26.32 2.45
N ARG A 126 -0.26 -26.95 3.53
CA ARG A 126 -1.69 -27.13 3.87
C ARG A 126 -2.28 -25.87 4.48
#